data_AF-B0TMU5-F1
#
_entry.id   AF-B0TMU5-F1
#
_cell.length_a   1.000
_cell.length_b   1.000
_cell.length_c   1.000
_cell.angle_alpha   90.00
_cell.angle_beta   90.00
_cell.angle_gamma   90.00
#
_symmetry.space_group_name_H-M   'P 1'
#
loop_
_entity.id
_entity.type
_entity.pdbx_description
1 polymer ?
#
loop_
_entity_poly.entity_id
_entity_poly.type
_entity_poly.pdbx_seq_one_letter_code
_entity_poly.pdbx_strand_id
1 'polypeptide(L)' 'MKMTNVINAIESPFDGVVGAFFFEPGELVSDGMLLAEVEAKVETAELEPTETVAAEESA' A
#
# COMPACT_ATOMS: atom_id res chain seq x y z
N MET A 1 -0.51 29.29 -25.82
CA MET A 1 -0.87 29.02 -24.42
C MET A 1 -0.86 27.51 -24.22
N LYS A 2 0.10 26.92 -23.49
CA LYS A 2 -0.02 25.51 -23.09
C LYS A 2 -1.03 25.47 -21.94
N MET A 3 -2.19 24.88 -22.19
CA MET A 3 -3.19 24.64 -21.15
C MET A 3 -2.68 23.46 -20.32
N THR A 4 -1.81 23.74 -19.34
CA THR A 4 -1.37 22.70 -18.41
C THR A 4 -2.55 22.42 -17.49
N ASN A 5 -3.21 21.27 -17.67
CA ASN A 5 -4.21 20.80 -16.72
C ASN A 5 -3.49 20.55 -15.39
N VAL A 6 -3.69 21.44 -14.43
CA VAL A 6 -3.22 21.24 -13.05
C VAL A 6 -4.15 20.22 -12.43
N ILE A 7 -3.70 18.97 -12.40
CA ILE A 7 -4.41 17.88 -11.75
C ILE A 7 -3.88 17.81 -10.32
N ASN A 8 -4.64 18.33 -9.36
CA ASN A 8 -4.37 18.09 -7.93
C ASN A 8 -4.98 16.73 -7.57
N ALA A 9 -4.28 15.66 -7.93
CA ALA A 9 -4.66 14.28 -7.59
C ALA A 9 -3.84 13.79 -6.40
N ILE A 10 -4.42 12.86 -5.65
CA ILE A 10 -3.73 12.07 -4.64
C ILE A 10 -3.21 10.82 -5.33
N GLU A 11 -1.93 10.54 -5.19
CA GLU A 11 -1.30 9.33 -5.72
C GLU A 11 -1.06 8.34 -4.58
N SER A 12 -1.21 7.04 -4.88
CA SER A 12 -0.91 5.99 -3.90
C SER A 12 0.59 5.97 -3.61
N PRO A 13 1.02 5.77 -2.34
CA PRO A 13 2.43 5.67 -1.99
C PRO A 13 3.09 4.35 -2.44
N PHE A 14 2.30 3.33 -2.81
CA PHE A 14 2.80 2.04 -3.29
C PHE A 14 1.82 1.38 -4.26
N ASP A 15 2.33 0.41 -5.04
CA ASP A 15 1.53 -0.44 -5.91
C ASP A 15 0.81 -1.54 -5.12
N GLY A 16 -0.44 -1.79 -5.47
CA GLY A 16 -1.27 -2.74 -4.74
C GLY A 16 -2.64 -2.94 -5.35
N VAL A 17 -3.49 -3.66 -4.63
CA VAL A 17 -4.90 -3.88 -4.98
C VAL A 17 -5.77 -3.01 -4.08
N VAL A 18 -6.65 -2.21 -4.67
CA VAL A 18 -7.60 -1.40 -3.90
C VAL A 18 -8.73 -2.31 -3.40
N GLY A 19 -8.88 -2.42 -2.08
CA GLY A 19 -9.93 -3.22 -1.45
C GLY A 19 -11.24 -2.44 -1.27
N ALA A 20 -11.14 -1.20 -0.82
CA ALA A 20 -12.31 -0.37 -0.52
C ALA A 20 -12.03 1.13 -0.71
N PHE A 21 -13.09 1.88 -1.00
CA PHE A 21 -13.14 3.34 -0.96
C PHE A 21 -14.10 3.80 0.12
N PHE A 22 -13.73 4.84 0.87
CA PHE A 22 -14.49 5.38 2.00
C PHE A 22 -15.02 6.80 1.72
N PHE A 23 -15.16 7.18 0.46
CA PHE A 23 -15.68 8.48 0.05
C PHE A 23 -16.54 8.36 -1.21
N GLU A 24 -17.41 9.35 -1.42
CA GLU A 24 -18.23 9.50 -2.62
C GLU A 24 -17.88 10.77 -3.44
N PRO A 25 -18.23 10.83 -4.74
CA PRO A 25 -18.01 12.02 -5.55
C PRO A 25 -18.72 13.26 -4.97
N GLY A 26 -17.95 14.32 -4.74
CA GLY A 26 -18.46 15.58 -4.18
C GLY A 26 -18.47 15.65 -2.66
N GLU A 27 -18.06 14.58 -1.97
CA GLU A 27 -17.88 14.58 -0.52
C GLU A 27 -16.68 15.43 -0.09
N LEU A 28 -16.85 16.20 0.98
CA LEU A 28 -15.77 16.98 1.58
C LEU A 28 -14.98 16.10 2.55
N VAL A 29 -13.66 16.10 2.39
CA VAL A 29 -12.74 15.34 3.24
C VAL A 29 -11.86 16.28 4.05
N SER A 30 -11.31 15.77 5.15
CA SER A 30 -10.37 16.51 6.01
C SER A 30 -8.95 15.97 5.89
N ASP A 31 -7.96 16.78 6.25
CA ASP A 31 -6.56 16.34 6.28
C ASP A 31 -6.38 15.13 7.22
N GLY A 32 -5.64 14.12 6.76
CA GLY A 32 -5.42 12.87 7.47
C GLY A 32 -6.57 11.86 7.44
N MET A 33 -7.67 12.14 6.71
CA MET A 33 -8.78 11.21 6.57
C MET A 33 -8.40 10.00 5.69
N LEU A 34 -8.82 8.80 6.11
CA LEU A 34 -8.63 7.57 5.33
C LEU A 34 -9.59 7.57 4.13
N LEU A 35 -9.05 7.53 2.91
CA LEU A 35 -9.85 7.57 1.67
C LEU A 35 -10.01 6.20 1.01
N ALA A 36 -8.96 5.38 1.04
CA ALA A 36 -8.97 4.07 0.42
C ALA A 36 -8.08 3.10 1.19
N GLU A 37 -8.43 1.82 1.15
CA GLU A 37 -7.61 0.73 1.62
C GLU A 37 -6.91 0.06 0.42
N VAL A 38 -5.58 -0.03 0.49
CA VAL A 38 -4.76 -0.63 -0.57
C VAL A 38 -3.90 -1.73 0.05
N GLU A 39 -4.11 -2.95 -0.41
CA GLU A 39 -3.26 -4.09 -0.05
C GLU A 39 -1.98 -4.03 -0.91
N ALA A 40 -0.83 -3.90 -0.26
CA ALA A 40 0.45 -3.85 -0.95
C ALA A 40 0.70 -5.16 -1.71
N LYS A 41 1.06 -5.02 -2.99
CA LYS A 41 1.54 -6.18 -3.75
C LYS A 41 2.97 -6.46 -3.30
N VAL A 42 3.11 -7.26 -2.24
CA VAL A 42 4.41 -7.82 -1.89
C VAL A 42 4.71 -8.83 -2.99
N GLU A 43 5.59 -8.48 -3.92
CA GLU A 43 6.28 -9.51 -4.68
C GLU A 43 6.97 -10.37 -3.63
N THR A 44 6.42 -11.54 -3.35
CA THR A 44 7.12 -12.63 -2.69
C THR A 44 8.35 -12.90 -3.54
N ALA A 45 9.43 -12.16 -3.28
CA ALA A 45 10.75 -12.70 -3.44
C ALA A 45 10.72 -14.00 -2.63
N GLU A 46 10.80 -15.12 -3.35
CA GLU A 46 10.93 -16.46 -2.79
C GLU A 46 12.10 -16.45 -1.79
N LEU A 47 11.79 -16.17 -0.52
CA LEU A 47 12.68 -16.51 0.58
C LEU A 47 12.49 -18.01 0.76
N GLU A 48 13.32 -18.76 0.05
CA GLU A 48 13.59 -20.17 0.33
C GLU A 48 13.71 -20.34 1.86
N PRO A 49 12.93 -21.23 2.48
CA PRO A 49 13.10 -21.51 3.91
C PRO A 49 14.46 -22.19 4.08
N THR A 50 15.50 -21.42 4.41
CA THR A 50 16.76 -22.01 4.86
C THR A 50 16.49 -22.62 6.23
N GLU A 51 16.23 -23.92 6.21
CA GLU A 51 16.21 -24.81 7.36
C GLU A 51 17.57 -24.71 8.07
N THR A 52 17.67 -23.88 9.11
CA THR A 52 18.79 -23.94 10.06
C THR A 52 18.46 -24.95 11.14
N VAL A 53 18.93 -26.16 10.88
CA VAL A 53 19.08 -27.29 11.81
C VAL A 53 19.88 -26.92 13.07
N ALA A 54 19.41 -27.45 14.21
CA ALA A 54 20.18 -27.93 15.38
C ALA A 54 21.03 -26.89 16.17
N ALA A 55 21.14 -26.90 17.49
CA ALA A 55 20.69 -27.81 18.55
C ALA A 55 20.65 -27.01 19.87
N GLU A 56 19.82 -27.49 20.79
CA GLU A 56 19.86 -27.16 22.21
C GLU A 56 21.30 -27.20 22.77
N GLU A 57 21.76 -26.10 23.35
CA GLU A 57 22.80 -26.15 24.37
C GLU A 57 22.11 -26.43 25.72
N SER A 58 22.03 -27.72 26.05
CA SER A 58 21.63 -28.22 27.35
C SER A 58 22.82 -28.29 28.31
N ALA A 59 22.64 -27.67 29.49
CA ALA A 59 23.25 -27.94 30.80
C ALA A 59 24.75 -27.64 31.05
#